data_AF-A0A521SY17-F1
#
_entry.id   AF-A0A521SY17-F1
#
_cell.length_a   1.000
_cell.length_b   1.000
_cell.length_c   1.000
_cell.angle_alpha   90.00
_cell.angle_beta   90.00
_cell.angle_gamma   90.00
#
_symmetry.space_group_name_H-M   'P 1'
#
loop_
_entity.id
_entity.type
_entity.pdbx_description
1 polymer ?
#
loop_
_entity_poly.entity_id
_entity_poly.type
_entity_poly.pdbx_seq_one_letter_code
_entity_poly.pdbx_strand_id
1 'polypeptide(L)'
;RFADVDLIIVRENTEDLYAGLEHTVVKGVVESLKIITEAASTRIAEFAFAYARRYGRKKVTAIHKANIMKLSDGLFIECARAVAARYPDIAYDERIVDAACMQLVMHPERFDVLLLPNLYGDIVSDLCAGLVGGLGIVPGANLGTDSAVFEAVHGSAPDIAGQNLANPTALLQSALMMLRHIGERAAADRISAALMRVLAAGTTRTRDLGGAATTSAFADAIIAAM
;
A
#
# COMPACT_ATOMS: atom_id res chain seq x y z
N ARG A 1 -12.87 -10.21 12.11
CA ARG A 1 -11.54 -10.55 11.58
C ARG A 1 -11.75 -11.06 10.18
N PHE A 2 -11.12 -10.45 9.19
CA PHE A 2 -11.13 -10.95 7.81
C PHE A 2 -10.14 -12.11 7.70
N ALA A 3 -10.42 -13.04 6.80
CA ALA A 3 -9.54 -14.13 6.42
C ALA A 3 -9.24 -14.01 4.93
N ASP A 4 -8.14 -14.62 4.48
CA ASP A 4 -7.78 -14.71 3.06
C ASP A 4 -7.68 -13.35 2.34
N VAL A 5 -7.22 -12.32 3.06
CA VAL A 5 -6.94 -11.01 2.49
C VAL A 5 -5.51 -10.98 1.97
N ASP A 6 -5.37 -10.97 0.65
CA ASP A 6 -4.10 -10.80 -0.05
C ASP A 6 -4.32 -9.87 -1.25
N LEU A 7 -4.00 -8.60 -1.06
CA LEU A 7 -4.14 -7.58 -2.10
C LEU A 7 -2.91 -6.68 -2.13
N ILE A 8 -2.69 -6.05 -3.29
CA ILE A 8 -1.62 -5.10 -3.54
C ILE A 8 -2.23 -3.75 -3.85
N ILE A 9 -1.68 -2.70 -3.25
CA ILE A 9 -2.10 -1.33 -3.52
C ILE A 9 -0.99 -0.64 -4.28
N VAL A 10 -1.33 -0.12 -5.45
CA VAL A 10 -0.46 0.70 -6.29
C VAL A 10 -1.05 2.10 -6.34
N ARG A 11 -0.41 3.02 -5.63
CA ARG A 11 -0.80 4.42 -5.46
C ARG A 11 0.11 5.31 -6.30
N GLU A 12 -0.48 6.20 -7.08
CA GLU A 12 0.24 7.33 -7.67
C GLU A 12 0.72 8.25 -6.53
N ASN A 13 2.00 8.64 -6.52
CA ASN A 13 2.59 9.34 -5.37
C ASN A 13 3.28 10.66 -5.73
N THR A 14 2.90 11.31 -6.83
CA THR A 14 3.56 12.54 -7.32
C THR A 14 2.61 13.71 -7.60
N GLU A 15 1.32 13.47 -7.81
CA GLU A 15 0.33 14.51 -8.13
C GLU A 15 -0.98 14.36 -7.32
N ASP A 16 -2.14 14.69 -7.89
CA ASP A 16 -3.44 14.85 -7.23
C ASP A 16 -3.44 16.07 -6.27
N LEU A 17 -4.31 16.06 -5.26
CA LEU A 17 -4.37 17.05 -4.17
C LEU A 17 -3.05 17.14 -3.37
N TYR A 18 -2.19 16.14 -3.47
CA TYR A 18 -0.85 16.14 -2.88
C TYR A 18 0.13 17.08 -3.59
N ALA A 19 -0.26 17.66 -4.73
CA ALA A 19 0.46 18.79 -5.31
C ALA A 19 0.47 20.03 -4.39
N GLY A 20 -0.41 20.08 -3.37
CA GLY A 20 -0.41 21.13 -2.35
C GLY A 20 -0.77 22.52 -2.89
N LEU A 21 -1.45 22.57 -4.03
CA LEU A 21 -1.82 23.81 -4.70
C LEU A 21 -3.14 24.33 -4.15
N GLU A 22 -3.04 25.20 -3.14
CA GLU A 22 -4.19 25.77 -2.45
C GLU A 22 -4.08 27.29 -2.39
N HIS A 23 -5.22 27.98 -2.48
CA HIS A 23 -5.27 29.43 -2.32
C HIS A 23 -6.62 29.90 -1.77
N THR A 24 -6.61 31.06 -1.12
CA THR A 24 -7.83 31.74 -0.68
C THR A 24 -8.23 32.75 -1.73
N VAL A 25 -9.38 32.55 -2.37
CA VAL A 25 -9.89 33.43 -3.44
C VAL A 25 -10.38 34.75 -2.84
N VAL A 26 -11.21 34.64 -1.80
CA VAL A 26 -11.69 35.74 -0.94
C VAL A 26 -11.82 35.22 0.49
N LYS A 27 -11.95 36.11 1.48
CA LYS A 27 -12.09 35.70 2.89
C LYS A 27 -13.22 34.68 3.06
N GLY A 28 -12.87 33.48 3.53
CA GLY A 28 -13.82 32.37 3.76
C GLY A 28 -14.03 31.44 2.56
N VAL A 29 -13.35 31.67 1.43
CA VAL A 29 -13.42 30.82 0.23
C VAL A 29 -12.02 30.33 -0.12
N VAL A 30 -11.79 29.03 0.04
CA VAL A 30 -10.51 28.35 -0.22
C VAL A 30 -10.71 27.37 -1.36
N GLU A 31 -9.79 27.39 -2.31
CA GLU A 31 -9.72 26.45 -3.42
C GLU A 31 -8.50 25.53 -3.26
N SER A 32 -8.69 24.26 -3.59
CA SER A 32 -7.64 23.26 -3.69
C SER A 32 -7.68 22.68 -5.10
N LEU A 33 -6.52 22.67 -5.77
CA LEU A 33 -6.40 22.26 -7.16
C LEU A 33 -5.91 20.81 -7.23
N LYS A 34 -6.81 19.92 -7.64
CA LYS A 34 -6.48 18.53 -7.97
C LYS A 34 -5.84 18.45 -9.35
N ILE A 35 -4.56 18.10 -9.42
CA ILE A 35 -3.82 17.97 -10.68
C ILE A 35 -3.68 16.49 -11.04
N ILE A 36 -4.19 16.10 -12.20
CA ILE A 36 -3.97 14.75 -12.76
C ILE A 36 -3.39 14.91 -14.15
N THR A 37 -2.32 14.19 -14.46
CA THR A 37 -1.65 14.24 -15.75
C THR A 37 -1.65 12.87 -16.43
N GLU A 38 -1.69 12.89 -17.76
CA GLU A 38 -1.59 11.67 -18.57
C GLU A 38 -0.26 10.94 -18.31
N ALA A 39 0.84 11.69 -18.17
CA ALA A 39 2.17 11.13 -17.98
C ALA A 39 2.29 10.34 -16.67
N ALA A 40 1.86 10.91 -15.54
CA ALA A 40 1.90 10.23 -14.26
C ALA A 40 0.90 9.07 -14.20
N SER A 41 -0.34 9.29 -14.68
CA SER A 41 -1.39 8.27 -14.73
C SER A 41 -0.99 7.05 -15.58
N THR A 42 -0.39 7.28 -16.75
CA THR A 42 0.11 6.20 -17.61
C THR A 42 1.25 5.45 -16.94
N ARG A 43 2.23 6.17 -16.36
CA ARG A 43 3.39 5.56 -15.69
C ARG A 43 2.97 4.64 -14.54
N ILE A 44 2.06 5.09 -13.67
CA ILE A 44 1.60 4.28 -12.53
C ILE A 44 0.75 3.09 -12.98
N ALA A 45 -0.07 3.25 -14.02
CA ALA A 45 -0.80 2.14 -14.61
C ALA A 45 0.16 1.10 -15.21
N GLU A 46 1.17 1.52 -15.98
CA GLU A 46 2.19 0.62 -16.52
C GLU A 46 2.90 -0.15 -15.42
N PHE A 47 3.26 0.52 -14.33
CA PHE A 47 3.84 -0.12 -13.16
C PHE A 47 2.89 -1.16 -12.56
N ALA A 48 1.61 -0.84 -12.35
CA ALA A 48 0.63 -1.76 -11.77
C ALA A 48 0.46 -3.04 -12.60
N PHE A 49 0.32 -2.91 -13.91
CA PHE A 49 0.16 -4.05 -14.81
C PHE A 49 1.45 -4.87 -14.94
N ALA A 50 2.62 -4.22 -15.04
CA ALA A 50 3.90 -4.91 -15.06
C ALA A 50 4.15 -5.67 -13.74
N TYR A 51 3.82 -5.05 -12.60
CA TYR A 51 3.88 -5.68 -11.29
C TYR A 51 2.96 -6.89 -11.23
N ALA A 52 1.69 -6.73 -11.66
CA ALA A 52 0.70 -7.80 -11.64
C ALA A 52 1.21 -9.02 -12.43
N ARG A 53 1.69 -8.83 -13.66
CA ARG A 53 2.26 -9.90 -14.48
C ARG A 53 3.50 -10.53 -13.84
N ARG A 54 4.45 -9.71 -13.35
CA ARG A 54 5.72 -10.17 -12.74
C ARG A 54 5.48 -11.07 -11.52
N TYR A 55 4.49 -10.74 -10.69
CA TYR A 55 4.18 -11.47 -9.47
C TYR A 55 3.01 -12.45 -9.64
N GLY A 56 2.59 -12.71 -10.87
CA GLY A 56 1.57 -13.71 -11.18
C GLY A 56 0.15 -13.36 -10.71
N ARG A 57 -0.09 -12.09 -10.35
CA ARG A 57 -1.43 -11.55 -10.06
C ARG A 57 -2.30 -11.59 -11.32
N LYS A 58 -3.61 -11.59 -11.15
CA LYS A 58 -4.59 -11.88 -12.21
C LYS A 58 -5.50 -10.71 -12.53
N LYS A 59 -5.64 -9.74 -11.62
CA LYS A 59 -6.57 -8.62 -11.82
C LYS A 59 -6.00 -7.31 -11.32
N VAL A 60 -6.21 -6.24 -12.10
CA VAL A 60 -6.00 -4.85 -11.70
C VAL A 60 -7.34 -4.13 -11.70
N THR A 61 -7.73 -3.57 -10.55
CA THR A 61 -8.94 -2.76 -10.39
C THR A 61 -8.54 -1.29 -10.26
N ALA A 62 -8.93 -0.45 -11.21
CA ALA A 62 -8.71 1.01 -11.13
C ALA A 62 -9.80 1.66 -10.26
N ILE A 63 -9.38 2.39 -9.22
CA ILE A 63 -10.29 3.06 -8.28
C ILE A 63 -10.33 4.55 -8.57
N HIS A 64 -11.54 5.09 -8.69
CA HIS A 64 -11.76 6.46 -9.15
C HIS A 64 -13.06 7.03 -8.60
N LYS A 65 -13.40 8.26 -8.96
CA LYS A 65 -14.66 8.94 -8.67
C LYS A 65 -15.07 9.79 -9.89
N ALA A 66 -14.84 9.24 -11.09
CA ALA A 66 -15.09 9.91 -12.39
C ALA A 66 -16.58 10.20 -12.66
N ASN A 67 -17.50 9.61 -11.89
CA ASN A 67 -18.91 10.01 -11.90
C ASN A 67 -19.13 11.46 -11.42
N ILE A 68 -18.22 11.97 -10.58
CA ILE A 68 -18.21 13.37 -10.11
C ILE A 68 -17.08 14.15 -10.80
N MET A 69 -15.84 13.65 -10.71
CA MET A 69 -14.65 14.24 -11.33
C MET A 69 -14.46 13.76 -12.77
N LYS A 70 -15.37 14.17 -13.66
CA LYS A 70 -15.44 13.67 -15.03
C LYS A 70 -14.15 13.87 -15.85
N LEU A 71 -13.39 14.93 -15.56
CA LEU A 71 -12.18 15.26 -16.31
C LEU A 71 -10.92 14.67 -15.66
N SER A 72 -10.64 14.98 -14.39
CA SER A 72 -9.42 14.54 -13.71
C SER A 72 -9.39 13.02 -13.52
N ASP A 73 -10.40 12.46 -12.86
CA ASP A 73 -10.48 11.00 -12.70
C ASP A 73 -10.85 10.28 -14.00
N GLY A 74 -11.53 10.97 -14.92
CA GLY A 74 -11.76 10.49 -16.28
C GLY A 74 -10.45 10.25 -17.03
N LEU A 75 -9.53 11.22 -17.00
CA LEU A 75 -8.20 11.07 -17.59
C LEU A 75 -7.43 9.90 -16.97
N PHE A 76 -7.46 9.76 -15.64
CA PHE A 76 -6.79 8.65 -14.95
C PHE A 76 -7.26 7.28 -15.44
N ILE A 77 -8.59 7.05 -15.51
CA ILE A 77 -9.13 5.76 -15.96
C ILE A 77 -8.95 5.55 -17.46
N GLU A 78 -8.94 6.61 -18.28
CA GLU A 78 -8.61 6.52 -19.71
C GLU A 78 -7.17 6.02 -19.92
N CYS A 79 -6.21 6.57 -19.17
CA CYS A 79 -4.83 6.11 -19.19
C CYS A 79 -4.71 4.65 -18.73
N ALA A 80 -5.36 4.29 -17.62
CA ALA A 80 -5.36 2.93 -17.10
C ALA A 80 -5.95 1.92 -18.11
N ARG A 81 -7.04 2.28 -18.78
CA ARG A 81 -7.67 1.46 -19.83
C ARG A 81 -6.79 1.29 -21.06
N ALA A 82 -6.11 2.36 -21.48
CA ALA A 82 -5.15 2.30 -22.60
C ALA A 82 -3.97 1.37 -22.28
N VAL A 83 -3.46 1.40 -21.05
CA VAL A 83 -2.43 0.46 -20.59
C VAL A 83 -2.99 -0.96 -20.51
N ALA A 84 -4.19 -1.15 -19.96
CA ALA A 84 -4.83 -2.47 -19.83
C ALA A 84 -4.93 -3.22 -21.17
N ALA A 85 -5.21 -2.50 -22.26
CA ALA A 85 -5.27 -3.09 -23.61
C ALA A 85 -3.96 -3.76 -24.07
N ARG A 86 -2.81 -3.41 -23.47
CA ARG A 86 -1.49 -4.02 -23.72
C ARG A 86 -1.22 -5.26 -22.86
N TYR A 87 -2.10 -5.57 -21.90
CA TYR A 87 -1.98 -6.68 -20.95
C TYR A 87 -3.24 -7.58 -20.97
N PRO A 88 -3.53 -8.26 -22.10
CA PRO A 88 -4.76 -9.05 -22.26
C PRO A 88 -4.84 -10.27 -21.32
N ASP A 89 -3.73 -10.66 -20.70
CA ASP A 89 -3.60 -11.72 -19.70
C ASP A 89 -3.99 -11.28 -18.27
N ILE A 90 -4.19 -9.99 -18.04
CA ILE A 90 -4.57 -9.42 -16.74
C ILE A 90 -5.99 -8.87 -16.84
N ALA A 91 -6.90 -9.37 -16.01
CA ALA A 91 -8.26 -8.85 -15.94
C ALA A 91 -8.24 -7.39 -15.46
N TYR A 92 -9.08 -6.55 -16.07
CA TYR A 92 -9.20 -5.14 -15.73
C TYR A 92 -10.65 -4.80 -15.41
N ASP A 93 -10.89 -4.17 -14.26
CA ASP A 93 -12.16 -3.53 -13.93
C ASP A 93 -11.95 -2.13 -13.32
N GLU A 94 -13.00 -1.32 -13.36
CA GLU A 94 -13.04 0.04 -12.83
C GLU A 94 -14.10 0.11 -11.75
N ARG A 95 -13.81 0.76 -10.61
CA ARG A 95 -14.75 0.93 -9.52
C ARG A 95 -14.70 2.33 -8.92
N ILE A 96 -15.88 2.87 -8.63
CA ILE A 96 -15.96 4.10 -7.84
C ILE A 96 -15.47 3.84 -6.41
N VAL A 97 -14.75 4.80 -5.82
CA VAL A 97 -14.07 4.65 -4.52
C VAL A 97 -15.03 4.30 -3.39
N ASP A 98 -16.27 4.80 -3.40
CA ASP A 98 -17.27 4.47 -2.37
C ASP A 98 -17.65 2.98 -2.42
N ALA A 99 -17.90 2.48 -3.64
CA ALA A 99 -18.23 1.07 -3.86
C ALA A 99 -17.02 0.17 -3.57
N ALA A 100 -15.81 0.63 -3.88
CA ALA A 100 -14.58 -0.07 -3.55
C ALA A 100 -14.40 -0.19 -2.03
N CYS A 101 -14.49 0.91 -1.28
CA CYS A 101 -14.41 0.91 0.18
C CYS A 101 -15.48 0.02 0.82
N MET A 102 -16.74 0.14 0.37
CA MET A 102 -17.82 -0.73 0.85
C MET A 102 -17.52 -2.21 0.61
N GLN A 103 -17.00 -2.56 -0.57
CA GLN A 103 -16.67 -3.95 -0.89
C GLN A 103 -15.41 -4.42 -0.16
N LEU A 104 -14.43 -3.56 0.11
CA LEU A 104 -13.23 -3.92 0.89
C LEU A 104 -13.57 -4.28 2.34
N VAL A 105 -14.58 -3.64 2.95
CA VAL A 105 -14.99 -3.98 4.31
C VAL A 105 -16.01 -5.13 4.38
N MET A 106 -16.50 -5.61 3.24
CA MET A 106 -17.43 -6.75 3.17
C MET A 106 -16.77 -8.02 2.64
N HIS A 107 -16.01 -7.88 1.56
CA HIS A 107 -15.43 -8.95 0.74
C HIS A 107 -14.02 -8.57 0.21
N PRO A 108 -13.05 -8.26 1.08
CA PRO A 108 -11.70 -7.87 0.66
C PRO A 108 -10.97 -8.95 -0.14
N GLU A 109 -11.28 -10.23 0.08
CA GLU A 109 -10.70 -11.39 -0.59
C GLU A 109 -10.97 -11.42 -2.11
N ARG A 110 -11.89 -10.58 -2.60
CA ARG A 110 -12.22 -10.47 -4.03
C ARG A 110 -11.30 -9.52 -4.79
N PHE A 111 -10.45 -8.76 -4.09
CA PHE A 111 -9.51 -7.83 -4.71
C PHE A 111 -8.14 -8.46 -4.88
N ASP A 112 -7.39 -7.94 -5.84
CA ASP A 112 -6.04 -8.43 -6.18
C ASP A 112 -5.10 -7.22 -6.21
N VAL A 113 -4.91 -6.57 -7.37
CA VAL A 113 -4.17 -5.30 -7.45
C VAL A 113 -5.14 -4.13 -7.54
N LEU A 114 -5.01 -3.15 -6.65
CA LEU A 114 -5.75 -1.89 -6.69
C LEU A 114 -4.85 -0.80 -7.25
N LEU A 115 -5.31 -0.09 -8.26
CA LEU A 115 -4.62 1.05 -8.88
C LEU A 115 -5.38 2.33 -8.57
N LEU A 116 -4.74 3.29 -7.89
CA LEU A 116 -5.39 4.50 -7.40
C LEU A 116 -4.57 5.78 -7.65
N PRO A 117 -5.23 6.93 -7.90
CA PRO A 117 -4.65 8.25 -7.72
C PRO A 117 -4.24 8.48 -6.26
N ASN A 118 -3.46 9.54 -6.02
CA ASN A 118 -2.76 9.75 -4.76
C ASN A 118 -3.67 9.78 -3.52
N LEU A 119 -4.69 10.64 -3.49
CA LEU A 119 -5.53 10.78 -2.29
C LEU A 119 -6.31 9.50 -1.98
N TYR A 120 -6.84 8.82 -3.00
CA TYR A 120 -7.59 7.59 -2.77
C TYR A 120 -6.67 6.45 -2.36
N GLY A 121 -5.48 6.38 -2.95
CA GLY A 121 -4.46 5.41 -2.56
C GLY A 121 -4.12 5.52 -1.09
N ASP A 122 -3.96 6.74 -0.57
CA ASP A 122 -3.68 7.03 0.84
C ASP A 122 -4.77 6.46 1.78
N ILE A 123 -6.02 6.83 1.53
CA ILE A 123 -7.15 6.43 2.36
C ILE A 123 -7.36 4.91 2.29
N VAL A 124 -7.29 4.35 1.07
CA VAL A 124 -7.54 2.92 0.86
C VAL A 124 -6.39 2.07 1.43
N SER A 125 -5.13 2.53 1.39
CA SER A 125 -4.03 1.81 2.04
C SER A 125 -4.22 1.69 3.55
N ASP A 126 -4.66 2.76 4.20
CA ASP A 126 -4.92 2.74 5.64
C ASP A 126 -6.13 1.87 5.99
N LEU A 127 -7.19 1.94 5.19
CA LEU A 127 -8.35 1.05 5.32
C LEU A 127 -7.90 -0.42 5.25
N CYS A 128 -7.14 -0.79 4.22
CA CYS A 128 -6.68 -2.16 4.01
C CYS A 128 -5.72 -2.62 5.11
N ALA A 129 -4.86 -1.74 5.63
CA ALA A 129 -4.04 -2.06 6.79
C ALA A 129 -4.89 -2.43 8.01
N GLY A 130 -5.98 -1.69 8.25
CA GLY A 130 -6.97 -2.01 9.30
C GLY A 130 -7.61 -3.39 9.14
N LEU A 131 -7.78 -3.90 7.91
CA LEU A 131 -8.36 -5.23 7.66
C LEU A 131 -7.46 -6.38 8.11
N VAL A 132 -6.14 -6.20 8.02
CA VAL A 132 -5.15 -7.27 8.24
C VAL A 132 -4.48 -7.24 9.61
N GLY A 133 -4.69 -6.21 10.42
CA GLY A 133 -4.12 -6.11 11.77
C GLY A 133 -3.59 -4.73 12.17
N GLY A 134 -3.73 -3.74 11.30
CA GLY A 134 -3.33 -2.35 11.53
C GLY A 134 -2.02 -1.97 10.82
N LEU A 135 -1.68 -0.69 10.87
CA LEU A 135 -0.51 -0.11 10.20
C LEU A 135 0.83 -0.66 10.72
N GLY A 136 0.86 -1.23 11.94
CA GLY A 136 2.07 -1.76 12.59
C GLY A 136 2.70 -2.98 11.89
N ILE A 137 2.00 -3.59 10.92
CA ILE A 137 2.45 -4.78 10.21
C ILE A 137 2.46 -4.63 8.69
N VAL A 138 2.05 -3.50 8.13
CA VAL A 138 1.97 -3.34 6.67
C VAL A 138 3.25 -2.69 6.15
N PRO A 139 3.92 -3.28 5.16
CA PRO A 139 5.10 -2.66 4.55
C PRO A 139 4.73 -1.64 3.47
N GLY A 140 5.66 -0.74 3.18
CA GLY A 140 5.55 0.30 2.16
C GLY A 140 6.81 0.42 1.32
N ALA A 141 6.64 0.77 0.05
CA ALA A 141 7.73 1.07 -0.88
C ALA A 141 7.34 2.17 -1.87
N ASN A 142 8.19 3.18 -1.98
CA ASN A 142 8.12 4.25 -2.95
C ASN A 142 9.17 4.01 -4.02
N LEU A 143 8.73 3.71 -5.24
CA LEU A 143 9.60 3.30 -6.34
C LEU A 143 9.59 4.39 -7.42
N GLY A 144 10.74 5.04 -7.60
CA GLY A 144 11.00 5.94 -8.71
C GLY A 144 11.78 5.23 -9.83
N THR A 145 12.11 5.98 -10.88
CA THR A 145 12.89 5.48 -12.01
C THR A 145 14.32 5.11 -11.60
N ASP A 146 14.96 5.97 -10.82
CA ASP A 146 16.39 5.85 -10.48
C ASP A 146 16.64 5.54 -8.99
N SER A 147 15.61 5.64 -8.16
CA SER A 147 15.70 5.56 -6.70
C SER A 147 14.50 4.82 -6.12
N ALA A 148 14.71 4.16 -4.98
CA ALA A 148 13.66 3.49 -4.23
C ALA A 148 13.80 3.78 -2.74
N VAL A 149 12.68 4.03 -2.06
CA VAL A 149 12.60 4.22 -0.60
C VAL A 149 11.65 3.19 -0.03
N PHE A 150 12.05 2.52 1.04
CA PHE A 150 11.25 1.49 1.71
C PHE A 150 11.00 1.94 3.15
N GLU A 151 9.72 2.02 3.54
CA GLU A 151 9.32 2.61 4.80
C GLU A 151 8.13 1.88 5.41
N ALA A 152 7.94 2.05 6.72
CA ALA A 152 6.71 1.62 7.37
C ALA A 152 5.62 2.67 7.15
N VAL A 153 4.37 2.25 7.00
CA VAL A 153 3.23 3.14 6.74
C VAL A 153 2.61 3.74 8.02
N HIS A 154 3.06 3.32 9.20
CA HIS A 154 2.55 3.84 10.47
C HIS A 154 3.20 5.19 10.84
N GLY A 155 2.52 5.95 11.71
CA GLY A 155 3.04 7.21 12.25
C GLY A 155 4.21 7.03 13.24
N SER A 156 4.66 8.16 13.80
CA SER A 156 5.85 8.24 14.67
C SER A 156 5.69 7.68 16.08
N ALA A 157 4.45 7.50 16.57
CA ALA A 157 4.12 6.96 17.89
C ALA A 157 5.00 7.52 19.04
N PRO A 158 5.02 8.86 19.25
CA PRO A 158 5.94 9.52 20.18
C PRO A 158 5.68 9.14 21.66
N ASP A 159 4.47 8.71 21.97
CA ASP A 159 4.01 8.28 23.29
C ASP A 159 4.66 6.97 23.77
N ILE A 160 5.19 6.14 22.85
CA ILE A 160 5.90 4.89 23.17
C ILE A 160 7.40 4.92 22.81
N ALA A 161 7.89 6.04 22.29
CA ALA A 161 9.28 6.20 21.89
C ALA A 161 10.22 5.99 23.10
N GLY A 162 11.29 5.20 22.89
CA GLY A 162 12.26 4.87 23.94
C GLY A 162 11.79 3.85 24.98
N GLN A 163 10.56 3.35 24.90
CA GLN A 163 10.00 2.42 25.91
C GLN A 163 10.16 0.93 25.54
N ASN A 164 10.79 0.62 24.41
CA ASN A 164 10.97 -0.76 23.93
C ASN A 164 9.63 -1.50 23.69
N LEU A 165 8.59 -0.77 23.26
CA LEU A 165 7.24 -1.30 23.03
C LEU A 165 6.83 -1.38 21.56
N ALA A 166 7.60 -0.78 20.65
CA ALA A 166 7.28 -0.70 19.24
C ALA A 166 7.27 -2.10 18.57
N ASN A 167 6.33 -2.30 17.65
CA ASN A 167 6.33 -3.47 16.77
C ASN A 167 7.22 -3.20 15.56
N PRO A 168 8.32 -3.94 15.36
CA PRO A 168 9.22 -3.70 14.24
C PRO A 168 8.74 -4.34 12.93
N THR A 169 7.60 -5.03 12.93
CA THR A 169 7.14 -5.88 11.82
C THR A 169 6.95 -5.12 10.51
N ALA A 170 6.31 -3.95 10.52
CA ALA A 170 6.12 -3.14 9.31
C ALA A 170 7.46 -2.75 8.67
N LEU A 171 8.36 -2.14 9.44
CA LEU A 171 9.68 -1.71 8.94
C LEU A 171 10.53 -2.90 8.49
N LEU A 172 10.50 -4.01 9.23
CA LEU A 172 11.20 -5.24 8.86
C LEU A 172 10.70 -5.74 7.50
N GLN A 173 9.38 -5.80 7.28
CA GLN A 173 8.83 -6.22 5.99
C GLN A 173 9.19 -5.25 4.86
N SER A 174 9.24 -3.94 5.10
CA SER A 174 9.75 -2.98 4.12
C SER A 174 11.22 -3.22 3.80
N ALA A 175 12.04 -3.55 4.79
CA ALA A 175 13.43 -3.96 4.57
C ALA A 175 13.52 -5.28 3.77
N LEU A 176 12.58 -6.22 3.93
CA LEU A 176 12.51 -7.41 3.07
C LEU A 176 12.18 -7.05 1.61
N MET A 177 11.29 -6.08 1.39
CA MET A 177 11.02 -5.55 0.04
C MET A 177 12.28 -4.92 -0.56
N MET A 178 13.05 -4.17 0.24
CA MET A 178 14.34 -3.60 -0.17
C MET A 178 15.35 -4.68 -0.55
N LEU A 179 15.53 -5.71 0.29
CA LEU A 179 16.45 -6.82 0.00
C LEU A 179 16.08 -7.52 -1.32
N ARG A 180 14.79 -7.75 -1.57
CA ARG A 180 14.31 -8.32 -2.84
C ARG A 180 14.57 -7.38 -4.03
N HIS A 181 14.47 -6.07 -3.81
CA HIS A 181 14.73 -5.05 -4.83
C HIS A 181 16.22 -5.02 -5.25
N ILE A 182 17.15 -5.13 -4.30
CA ILE A 182 18.60 -5.13 -4.57
C ILE A 182 19.17 -6.52 -4.93
N GLY A 183 18.33 -7.55 -5.05
CA GLY A 183 18.74 -8.90 -5.47
C GLY A 183 19.11 -9.86 -4.33
N GLU A 184 19.07 -9.43 -3.07
CA GLU A 184 19.40 -10.20 -1.87
C GLU A 184 18.26 -11.13 -1.42
N ARG A 185 17.77 -11.96 -2.35
CA ARG A 185 16.58 -12.80 -2.14
C ARG A 185 16.76 -13.85 -1.03
N ALA A 186 17.92 -14.50 -0.98
CA ALA A 186 18.19 -15.54 0.02
C ALA A 186 18.15 -14.97 1.45
N ALA A 187 18.69 -13.76 1.66
CA ALA A 187 18.62 -13.06 2.94
C ALA A 187 17.17 -12.68 3.27
N ALA A 188 16.44 -12.12 2.29
CA ALA A 188 15.04 -11.75 2.46
C ALA A 188 14.17 -12.96 2.86
N ASP A 189 14.32 -14.09 2.17
CA ASP A 189 13.51 -15.28 2.40
C ASP A 189 13.83 -15.95 3.75
N ARG A 190 15.11 -15.96 4.17
CA ARG A 190 15.51 -16.44 5.50
C ARG A 190 14.85 -15.63 6.62
N ILE A 191 14.92 -14.31 6.54
CA ILE A 191 14.33 -13.41 7.55
C ILE A 191 12.80 -13.48 7.50
N SER A 192 12.20 -13.51 6.30
CA SER A 192 10.75 -13.65 6.12
C SER A 192 10.22 -14.94 6.73
N ALA A 193 10.91 -16.07 6.53
CA ALA A 193 10.51 -17.35 7.10
C ALA A 193 10.59 -17.34 8.64
N ALA A 194 11.62 -16.73 9.20
CA ALA A 194 11.76 -16.57 10.66
C ALA A 194 10.65 -15.70 11.25
N LEU A 195 10.35 -14.55 10.63
CA LEU A 195 9.24 -13.68 11.03
C LEU A 195 7.90 -14.42 11.04
N MET A 196 7.60 -15.16 9.96
CA MET A 196 6.36 -15.95 9.87
C MET A 196 6.28 -17.04 10.93
N ARG A 197 7.40 -17.73 11.23
CA ARG A 197 7.45 -18.72 12.32
C ARG A 197 7.13 -18.10 13.68
N VAL A 198 7.73 -16.95 14.01
CA VAL A 198 7.52 -16.26 15.30
C VAL A 198 6.07 -15.77 15.42
N LEU A 199 5.53 -15.16 14.37
CA LEU A 199 4.15 -14.68 14.36
C LEU A 199 3.13 -15.83 14.49
N ALA A 200 3.39 -16.96 13.82
CA ALA A 200 2.55 -18.16 13.88
C ALA A 200 2.59 -18.85 15.25
N ALA A 201 3.76 -18.93 15.89
CA ALA A 201 3.89 -19.47 17.25
C ALA A 201 3.12 -18.64 18.27
N GLY A 202 3.05 -17.31 18.08
CA GLY A 202 2.19 -16.40 18.84
C GLY A 202 2.63 -16.12 20.28
N THR A 203 3.74 -16.71 20.73
CA THR A 203 4.27 -16.57 22.10
C THR A 203 4.99 -15.25 22.34
N THR A 204 5.66 -14.72 21.31
CA THR A 204 6.44 -13.47 21.40
C THR A 204 5.79 -12.42 20.52
N ARG A 205 4.56 -12.01 20.83
CA ARG A 205 3.87 -10.91 20.13
C ARG A 205 4.01 -9.61 20.92
N THR A 206 4.15 -8.49 20.23
CA THR A 206 4.07 -7.14 20.82
C THR A 206 2.63 -6.80 21.21
N ARG A 207 2.46 -5.69 21.96
CA ARG A 207 1.17 -5.32 22.57
C ARG A 207 0.07 -5.03 21.56
N ASP A 208 0.41 -4.37 20.46
CA ASP A 208 -0.49 -4.09 19.33
C ASP A 208 -1.02 -5.37 18.65
N LEU A 209 -0.24 -6.45 18.72
CA LEU A 209 -0.64 -7.79 18.26
C LEU A 209 -1.30 -8.65 19.36
N GLY A 210 -1.62 -8.05 20.51
CA GLY A 210 -2.26 -8.70 21.65
C GLY A 210 -1.32 -9.55 22.52
N GLY A 211 0.00 -9.35 22.42
CA GLY A 211 0.99 -10.02 23.28
C GLY A 211 1.60 -9.09 24.33
N ALA A 212 2.70 -9.55 24.95
CA ALA A 212 3.41 -8.82 26.02
C ALA A 212 4.91 -8.61 25.73
N ALA A 213 5.40 -9.04 24.57
CA ALA A 213 6.81 -8.93 24.22
C ALA A 213 7.22 -7.47 23.98
N THR A 214 8.48 -7.16 24.33
CA THR A 214 9.16 -5.90 23.98
C THR A 214 9.71 -5.97 22.56
N THR A 215 10.11 -4.82 21.99
CA THR A 215 10.76 -4.76 20.67
C THR A 215 12.00 -5.65 20.62
N SER A 216 12.85 -5.59 21.65
CA SER A 216 14.05 -6.43 21.76
C SER A 216 13.71 -7.92 21.81
N ALA A 217 12.77 -8.32 22.67
CA ALA A 217 12.39 -9.74 22.78
C ALA A 217 11.81 -10.28 21.47
N PHE A 218 11.05 -9.45 20.75
CA PHE A 218 10.54 -9.78 19.42
C PHE A 218 11.68 -9.98 18.40
N ALA A 219 12.65 -9.06 18.38
CA ALA A 219 13.82 -9.16 17.50
C ALA A 219 14.67 -10.40 17.81
N ASP A 220 14.96 -10.67 19.08
CA ASP A 220 15.74 -11.84 19.52
C ASP A 220 15.06 -13.15 19.11
N ALA A 221 13.72 -13.22 19.22
CA ALA A 221 12.96 -14.38 18.78
C ALA A 221 13.06 -14.61 17.27
N ILE A 222 13.08 -13.54 16.46
CA ILE A 222 13.29 -13.65 15.01
C ILE A 222 14.71 -14.15 14.72
N ILE A 223 15.72 -13.58 15.37
CA ILE A 223 17.13 -13.97 15.18
C ILE A 223 17.33 -15.44 15.53
N ALA A 224 16.78 -15.90 16.66
CA ALA A 224 16.86 -17.29 17.10
C ALA A 224 16.11 -18.26 16.16
N ALA A 225 15.11 -17.75 15.42
CA ALA A 225 14.34 -18.54 14.48
C ALA A 225 14.92 -18.56 13.06
N MET A 226 16.01 -17.83 12.75
CA MET A 226 16.67 -17.81 11.43
C MET A 226 17.55 -19.02 11.19
#